data_AF-A0A7W2NRD3-F1
#
_entry.id   AF-A0A7W2NRD3-F1
#
_cell.length_a   1.000
_cell.length_b   1.000
_cell.length_c   1.000
_cell.angle_alpha   90.00
_cell.angle_beta   90.00
_cell.angle_gamma   90.00
#
_symmetry.space_group_name_H-M   'P 1'
#
loop_
_entity.id
_entity.type
_entity.pdbx_description
1 polymer ?
#
loop_
_entity_poly.entity_id
_entity_poly.type
_entity_poly.pdbx_seq_one_letter_code
_entity_poly.pdbx_strand_id
1 'polypeptide(L)' 'MARLPRLNLAGIPQYVVQRCNNRQASFFAEQDYTVYLDKLKYYAKKYQVNVHAFVLMTNHV' A
#
# COMPACT_ATOMS: atom_id res chain seq x y z
N MET A 1 1.87 23.33 12.38
CA MET A 1 3.31 22.97 12.42
C MET A 1 3.71 22.51 11.03
N ALA A 2 4.80 23.04 10.47
CA ALA A 2 5.22 22.68 9.11
C ALA A 2 5.68 21.21 9.09
N ARG A 3 5.17 20.44 8.11
CA ARG A 3 5.59 19.05 7.92
C ARG A 3 6.91 19.07 7.16
N LEU A 4 7.92 18.36 7.65
CA LEU A 4 9.19 18.22 6.94
C LEU A 4 8.95 17.59 5.55
N PRO A 5 9.72 17.98 4.53
CA PRO A 5 9.64 17.36 3.21
C PRO A 5 9.97 15.87 3.31
N ARG A 6 9.22 15.04 2.58
CA ARG A 6 9.53 13.61 2.45
C ARG A 6 10.66 13.44 1.44
N LEU A 7 11.68 12.69 1.80
CA LEU A 7 12.78 12.33 0.91
C LEU A 7 12.37 11.12 0.06
N ASN A 8 12.27 11.32 -1.25
CA ASN A 8 12.02 10.24 -2.22
C ASN A 8 13.32 9.93 -2.97
N LEU A 9 14.18 9.12 -2.36
CA LEU A 9 15.49 8.76 -2.91
C LEU A 9 15.38 7.48 -3.74
N ALA A 10 16.07 7.44 -4.89
CA ALA A 10 16.13 6.25 -5.73
C ALA A 10 16.83 5.09 -4.99
N GLY A 11 16.29 3.88 -5.12
CA GLY A 11 16.87 2.67 -4.54
C GLY A 11 16.69 2.51 -3.03
N ILE A 12 16.01 3.44 -2.35
CA ILE A 12 15.75 3.34 -0.90
C ILE A 12 14.34 2.77 -0.66
N PRO A 13 14.21 1.62 0.03
CA PRO A 13 12.93 1.06 0.40
C PRO A 13 12.08 2.06 1.20
N GLN A 14 10.78 2.12 0.88
CA GLN A 14 9.84 2.99 1.56
C GLN A 14 8.83 2.15 2.34
N TYR A 15 8.49 2.58 3.55
CA TYR A 15 7.37 2.04 4.30
C TYR A 15 6.10 2.85 3.97
N VAL A 16 5.16 2.21 3.27
CA VAL A 16 3.92 2.83 2.80
C VAL A 16 2.78 2.33 3.67
N VAL A 17 1.95 3.26 4.15
CA VAL A 17 0.70 2.95 4.86
C VAL A 17 -0.44 3.71 4.21
N GLN A 18 -1.46 2.99 3.78
CA GLN A 18 -2.71 3.50 3.23
C GLN A 18 -3.83 3.17 4.22
N ARG A 19 -4.63 4.17 4.56
CA ARG A 19 -5.82 3.99 5.41
C ARG A 19 -7.05 4.43 4.65
N CYS A 20 -8.18 3.74 4.86
CA CYS A 20 -9.44 4.19 4.32
C CYS A 20 -9.84 5.55 4.89
N ASN A 21 -10.69 6.26 4.14
CA ASN A 21 -11.29 7.49 4.63
C ASN A 21 -12.02 7.24 5.97
N ASN A 22 -11.85 8.16 6.92
CA ASN A 22 -12.43 8.05 8.27
C ASN A 22 -12.18 6.70 8.98
N ARG A 23 -11.07 6.01 8.65
CA ARG A 23 -10.72 4.68 9.21
C ARG A 23 -11.77 3.59 8.96
N GLN A 24 -12.65 3.79 7.99
CA GLN A 24 -13.67 2.83 7.60
C GLN A 24 -13.03 1.56 7.00
N ALA A 25 -13.81 0.50 6.84
CA ALA A 25 -13.33 -0.69 6.16
C ALA A 25 -12.93 -0.36 4.71
N SER A 26 -11.77 -0.87 4.29
CA SER A 26 -11.32 -0.93 2.90
C SER A 26 -11.68 -2.27 2.27
N PHE A 27 -11.70 -3.33 3.08
CA PHE A 27 -12.01 -4.69 2.67
C PHE A 27 -13.27 -5.15 3.39
N PHE A 28 -14.31 -5.46 2.63
CA PHE A 28 -15.64 -5.83 3.13
C PHE A 28 -15.89 -7.34 2.97
N ALA A 29 -15.20 -8.00 2.04
CA ALA A 29 -15.25 -9.43 1.80
C ALA A 29 -13.85 -10.01 1.53
N GLU A 30 -13.69 -11.33 1.65
CA GLU A 30 -12.40 -12.02 1.39
C GLU A 30 -11.89 -11.78 -0.04
N GLN A 31 -12.79 -11.63 -1.00
CA GLN A 31 -12.45 -11.36 -2.40
C GLN A 31 -11.72 -10.01 -2.57
N ASP A 32 -12.00 -9.03 -1.72
CA ASP A 32 -11.37 -7.70 -1.81
C ASP A 32 -9.86 -7.79 -1.56
N TYR A 33 -9.45 -8.66 -0.63
CA TYR A 33 -8.04 -8.92 -0.34
C TYR A 33 -7.33 -9.55 -1.55
N THR A 34 -7.99 -10.52 -2.20
CA THR A 34 -7.45 -11.19 -3.39
C THR A 34 -7.29 -10.21 -4.54
N VAL A 35 -8.31 -9.39 -4.80
CA VAL A 35 -8.25 -8.34 -5.84
C VAL A 35 -7.13 -7.35 -5.54
N TYR A 36 -6.95 -6.95 -4.28
CA TYR A 36 -5.87 -6.04 -3.90
C TYR A 36 -4.49 -6.63 -4.18
N LEU A 37 -4.26 -7.90 -3.80
CA LEU A 37 -2.98 -8.57 -4.05
C LEU A 37 -2.69 -8.72 -5.55
N ASP A 38 -3.71 -9.03 -6.36
CA ASP A 38 -3.56 -9.08 -7.81
C ASP A 38 -3.18 -7.72 -8.40
N LYS A 39 -3.80 -6.63 -7.93
CA LYS A 39 -3.43 -5.27 -8.34
C LYS A 39 -2.04 -4.90 -7.87
N LEU A 40 -1.69 -5.19 -6.62
CA LEU A 40 -0.35 -4.93 -6.07
C LEU A 40 0.72 -5.62 -6.92
N LYS A 41 0.52 -6.91 -7.24
CA LYS A 41 1.42 -7.69 -8.09
C LYS A 41 1.50 -7.12 -9.51
N TYR A 42 0.36 -6.81 -10.12
CA TYR A 42 0.29 -6.25 -11.47
C TYR A 42 1.05 -4.92 -11.58
N TYR A 43 0.80 -3.99 -10.65
CA TYR A 43 1.44 -2.67 -10.67
C TYR A 43 2.90 -2.72 -10.24
N ALA A 44 3.27 -3.59 -9.28
CA ALA A 44 4.66 -3.82 -8.93
C ALA A 44 5.47 -4.26 -10.16
N LYS A 45 4.93 -5.20 -10.96
CA LYS A 45 5.58 -5.61 -12.22
C LYS A 45 5.61 -4.48 -13.24
N LYS A 46 4.49 -3.78 -13.45
CA LYS A 46 4.37 -2.69 -14.44
C LYS A 46 5.37 -1.55 -14.18
N TYR A 47 5.58 -1.21 -12.91
CA TYR A 47 6.43 -0.08 -12.50
C TYR A 47 7.78 -0.52 -11.96
N GLN A 48 8.14 -1.80 -12.08
CA GLN A 48 9.42 -2.36 -11.62
C GLN A 48 9.72 -2.04 -10.14
N VAL A 49 8.69 -2.17 -9.30
CA VAL A 49 8.79 -1.96 -7.85
C VAL A 49 8.98 -3.30 -7.16
N ASN A 50 10.02 -3.41 -6.33
CA ASN A 50 10.23 -4.58 -5.47
C ASN A 50 9.37 -4.45 -4.21
N VAL A 51 8.46 -5.41 -4.00
CA VAL A 51 7.66 -5.50 -2.78
C VAL A 51 8.35 -6.47 -1.82
N HIS A 52 8.90 -5.95 -0.73
CA HIS A 52 9.62 -6.76 0.26
C HIS A 52 8.69 -7.45 1.26
N ALA A 53 7.62 -6.77 1.67
CA ALA A 53 6.62 -7.26 2.61
C ALA A 53 5.32 -6.46 2.45
N PHE A 54 4.20 -7.04 2.87
CA PHE A 54 2.91 -6.37 2.97
C PHE A 54 2.08 -6.99 4.11
N VAL A 55 1.14 -6.24 4.66
CA VAL A 55 0.12 -6.71 5.61
C VAL A 55 -1.22 -6.12 5.17
N LEU A 56 -2.26 -6.94 5.12
CA LEU A 56 -3.61 -6.46 4.82
C LEU A 56 -4.45 -6.52 6.09
N MET A 57 -4.96 -5.36 6.51
CA MET A 57 -5.89 -5.21 7.63
C MET A 57 -7.20 -4.65 7.09
N THR A 58 -8.31 -4.87 7.78
CA THR A 58 -9.65 -4.48 7.29
C THR A 58 -9.77 -3.02 6.86
N ASN A 59 -9.02 -2.09 7.45
CA ASN A 59 -9.07 -0.65 7.16
C ASN A 59 -7.74 0.00 6.74
N HIS A 60 -6.67 -0.80 6.60
CA HIS A 60 -5.36 -0.30 6.17
C HIS A 60 -4.46 -1.37 5.58
N VAL A 61 -3.48 -0.91 4.82
CA VAL A 61 -2.42 -1.69 4.17
C VAL A 61 -1.12 -0.92 4.24
#